data_AF-A0A2G0Q824-F1
#
_entry.id   AF-A0A2G0Q824-F1
#
_cell.length_a   1.000
_cell.length_b   1.000
_cell.length_c   1.000
_cell.angle_alpha   90.00
_cell.angle_beta   90.00
_cell.angle_gamma   90.00
#
_symmetry.space_group_name_H-M   'P 1'
#
loop_
_entity.id
_entity.type
_entity.pdbx_description
1 polymer ?
#
loop_
_entity_poly.entity_id
_entity_poly.type
_entity_poly.pdbx_seq_one_letter_code
_entity_poly.pdbx_strand_id
1 'polypeptide(L)'
;MSDAEEKTASRPPQRAGVLTSSLTIELHTHYAIRLWAGRRREEISKTHPVTEILGMPQVIKRAGHISVDAAADNPYADTWLVKLEQKLEAASASLQQSLVILQDILNAVPKQITLSAVSSVEPLNIGVYSHSPLGYRCVWLLVGYDQIAMKTFQAFHYGLISRAERDAFLHNGSRAIRQIYGLVRSYRSLAVTRQDIAEKTPAGLDAIKVLGEPHPDILSGKQRSAFASPLRSTAHD
;
A
#
# COMPACT_ATOMS: atom_id res chain seq x y z
N MET A 1 -11.86 65.34 -29.06
CA MET A 1 -12.79 64.22 -28.83
C MET A 1 -11.95 62.98 -28.85
N SER A 2 -11.87 62.32 -27.71
CA SER A 2 -10.89 61.28 -27.35
C SER A 2 -11.52 59.90 -27.51
N ASP A 3 -11.11 59.17 -28.54
CA ASP A 3 -11.36 57.73 -28.63
C ASP A 3 -10.22 57.02 -27.92
N ALA A 4 -10.49 56.60 -26.68
CA ALA A 4 -9.66 55.66 -25.96
C ALA A 4 -10.32 54.28 -26.08
N GLU A 5 -9.77 53.43 -26.94
CA GLU A 5 -10.11 52.02 -27.04
C GLU A 5 -9.91 51.34 -25.68
N GLU A 6 -11.02 51.07 -25.01
CA GLU A 6 -11.05 50.29 -23.79
C GLU A 6 -10.74 48.83 -24.13
N LYS A 7 -9.45 48.51 -24.01
CA LYS A 7 -8.88 47.17 -24.14
C LYS A 7 -9.58 46.26 -23.13
N THR A 8 -10.54 45.47 -23.61
CA THR A 8 -11.28 44.47 -22.83
C THR A 8 -10.30 43.46 -22.25
N ALA A 9 -9.90 43.68 -20.99
CA ALA A 9 -9.12 42.71 -20.23
C ALA A 9 -9.96 41.44 -20.06
N SER A 10 -9.50 40.34 -20.64
CA SER A 10 -10.16 39.04 -20.50
C SER A 10 -10.17 38.64 -19.03
N ARG A 11 -11.37 38.36 -18.52
CA ARG A 11 -11.60 37.93 -17.13
C ARG A 11 -10.79 36.65 -16.87
N PRO A 12 -10.08 36.53 -15.72
CA PRO A 12 -9.31 35.32 -15.44
C PRO A 12 -10.23 34.10 -15.41
N PRO A 13 -9.76 32.91 -15.85
CA PRO A 13 -10.57 31.71 -15.88
C PRO A 13 -11.12 31.41 -14.48
N GLN A 14 -12.45 31.36 -14.35
CA GLN A 14 -13.18 31.07 -13.11
C GLN A 14 -13.20 29.58 -12.76
N ARG A 15 -12.19 28.82 -13.18
CA ARG A 15 -12.10 27.38 -12.95
C ARG A 15 -10.77 27.07 -12.29
N ALA A 16 -10.83 26.36 -11.17
CA ALA A 16 -9.66 25.83 -10.51
C ALA A 16 -8.91 24.87 -11.46
N GLY A 17 -7.58 24.92 -11.43
CA GLY A 17 -6.73 23.98 -12.15
C GLY A 17 -6.77 22.57 -11.53
N VAL A 18 -6.08 21.62 -12.17
CA VAL A 18 -5.96 20.26 -11.66
C VAL A 18 -5.23 20.28 -10.31
N LEU A 19 -5.76 19.57 -9.32
CA LEU A 19 -5.08 19.38 -8.03
C LEU A 19 -3.83 18.52 -8.23
N THR A 20 -2.68 19.03 -7.81
CA THR A 20 -1.41 18.30 -7.84
C THR A 20 -0.84 18.20 -6.42
N SER A 21 -0.24 17.06 -6.09
CA SER A 21 0.50 16.87 -4.85
C SER A 21 1.63 15.86 -5.10
N SER A 22 2.72 15.99 -4.36
CA SER A 22 3.80 15.01 -4.28
C SER A 22 3.81 14.40 -2.87
N LEU A 23 4.08 13.09 -2.78
CA LEU A 23 4.28 12.41 -1.51
C LEU A 23 5.76 12.08 -1.36
N THR A 24 6.37 12.51 -0.27
CA THR A 24 7.73 12.12 0.13
C THR A 24 7.65 11.44 1.49
N ILE A 25 8.43 10.38 1.67
CA ILE A 25 8.60 9.68 2.95
C ILE A 25 10.06 9.67 3.37
N GLU A 26 10.27 9.58 4.67
CA GLU A 26 11.58 9.32 5.30
C GLU A 26 11.57 7.93 5.93
N LEU A 27 12.57 7.11 5.60
CA LEU A 27 12.80 5.82 6.24
C LEU A 27 14.07 5.89 7.09
N HIS A 28 13.94 5.64 8.39
CA HIS A 28 15.02 5.78 9.35
C HIS A 28 15.71 4.44 9.66
N THR A 29 15.02 3.30 9.50
CA THR A 29 15.59 2.01 9.87
C THR A 29 16.02 1.19 8.67
N HIS A 30 17.15 0.48 8.82
CA HIS A 30 17.60 -0.51 7.83
C HIS A 30 16.54 -1.59 7.57
N TYR A 31 15.67 -1.86 8.54
CA TYR A 31 14.57 -2.83 8.43
C TYR A 31 13.52 -2.38 7.41
N ALA A 32 13.06 -1.13 7.49
CA ALA A 32 12.12 -0.57 6.54
C ALA A 32 12.78 -0.35 5.16
N ILE A 33 14.02 0.16 5.14
CA ILE A 33 14.78 0.37 3.89
C ILE A 33 14.94 -0.93 3.10
N ARG A 34 15.19 -2.07 3.76
CA ARG A 34 15.27 -3.38 3.08
C ARG A 34 13.94 -3.87 2.55
N LEU A 35 12.82 -3.57 3.23
CA LEU A 35 11.48 -3.88 2.71
C LEU A 35 11.14 -2.98 1.51
N TRP A 36 11.53 -1.72 1.56
CA TRP A 36 11.43 -0.81 0.42
C TRP A 36 12.20 -1.33 -0.79
N ALA A 37 13.51 -1.59 -0.62
CA ALA A 37 14.38 -2.01 -1.71
C ALA A 37 14.01 -3.39 -2.27
N GLY A 38 13.65 -4.35 -1.41
CA GLY A 38 13.52 -5.75 -1.79
C GLY A 38 14.89 -6.38 -2.06
N ARG A 39 14.92 -7.38 -2.95
CA ARG A 39 16.16 -8.04 -3.41
C ARG A 39 16.02 -8.43 -4.86
N ARG A 40 16.80 -7.80 -5.75
CA ARG A 40 16.83 -8.18 -7.17
C ARG A 40 17.72 -9.40 -7.38
N ARG A 41 17.38 -10.20 -8.40
CA ARG A 41 18.13 -11.41 -8.76
C ARG A 41 19.56 -11.11 -9.25
N GLU A 42 19.74 -9.94 -9.85
CA GLU A 42 20.98 -9.52 -10.53
C GLU A 42 22.08 -9.03 -9.57
N GLU A 43 21.72 -8.62 -8.36
CA GLU A 43 22.61 -7.89 -7.44
C GLU A 43 23.60 -8.79 -6.67
N ILE A 44 23.47 -10.12 -6.70
CA ILE A 44 24.17 -10.97 -5.72
C ILE A 44 25.07 -12.05 -6.34
N SER A 45 24.69 -12.70 -7.45
CA SER A 45 25.53 -13.76 -8.02
C SER A 45 25.07 -14.23 -9.41
N LYS A 46 26.00 -14.31 -10.37
CA LYS A 46 25.79 -15.03 -11.65
C LYS A 46 25.84 -16.55 -11.48
N THR A 47 26.33 -17.06 -10.34
CA THR A 47 26.63 -18.49 -10.12
C THR A 47 25.61 -19.23 -9.27
N HIS A 48 24.77 -18.55 -8.48
CA HIS A 48 23.72 -19.19 -7.67
C HIS A 48 22.37 -18.48 -7.83
N PRO A 49 21.31 -19.16 -8.27
CA PRO A 49 20.00 -18.55 -8.43
C PRO A 49 19.38 -18.24 -7.07
N VAL A 50 19.47 -16.98 -6.64
CA VAL A 50 18.76 -16.49 -5.45
C VAL A 50 17.34 -16.06 -5.86
N THR A 51 16.35 -16.37 -5.01
CA THR A 51 14.96 -15.95 -5.23
C THR A 51 14.82 -14.44 -5.08
N GLU A 52 14.22 -13.80 -6.09
CA GLU A 52 13.84 -12.38 -6.04
C GLU A 52 12.88 -12.14 -4.87
N ILE A 53 13.14 -11.09 -4.08
CA ILE A 53 12.25 -10.62 -3.02
C ILE A 53 11.63 -9.32 -3.48
N LEU A 54 10.30 -9.32 -3.51
CA LEU A 54 9.51 -8.15 -3.89
C LEU A 54 9.87 -6.95 -3.00
N GLY A 55 10.19 -5.80 -3.60
CA GLY A 55 10.33 -4.52 -2.91
C GLY A 55 9.04 -3.71 -2.93
N MET A 56 8.92 -2.70 -2.06
CA MET A 56 7.71 -1.86 -1.97
C MET A 56 7.31 -1.18 -3.31
N PRO A 57 8.22 -0.66 -4.15
CA PRO A 57 7.84 -0.11 -5.46
C PRO A 57 7.10 -1.12 -6.34
N GLN A 58 7.49 -2.39 -6.29
CA GLN A 58 6.84 -3.45 -7.05
C GLN A 58 5.46 -3.81 -6.46
N VAL A 59 5.30 -3.73 -5.13
CA VAL A 59 4.01 -3.89 -4.43
C VAL A 59 3.04 -2.79 -4.86
N ILE A 60 3.48 -1.53 -4.84
CA ILE A 60 2.69 -0.36 -5.24
C ILE A 60 2.20 -0.54 -6.69
N LYS A 61 3.12 -0.90 -7.59
CA LYS A 61 2.79 -1.14 -9.01
C LYS A 61 1.73 -2.24 -9.15
N ARG A 62 1.89 -3.36 -8.45
CA ARG A 62 0.94 -4.48 -8.49
C ARG A 62 -0.43 -4.11 -7.93
N ALA A 63 -0.48 -3.39 -6.80
CA ALA A 63 -1.73 -2.87 -6.27
C ALA A 63 -2.43 -1.96 -7.29
N GLY A 64 -1.67 -1.09 -7.98
CA GLY A 64 -2.17 -0.28 -9.09
C GLY A 64 -2.77 -1.12 -10.22
N HIS A 65 -2.10 -2.19 -10.65
CA HIS A 65 -2.62 -3.07 -11.70
C HIS A 65 -3.93 -3.76 -11.28
N ILE A 66 -4.03 -4.24 -10.03
CA ILE A 66 -5.29 -4.82 -9.51
C ILE A 66 -6.40 -3.78 -9.58
N SER A 67 -6.12 -2.52 -9.21
CA SER A 67 -7.09 -1.43 -9.29
C SER A 67 -7.53 -1.10 -10.72
N VAL A 68 -6.60 -1.13 -11.68
CA VAL A 68 -6.91 -0.93 -13.10
C VAL A 68 -7.83 -2.04 -13.62
N ASP A 69 -7.52 -3.31 -13.31
CA ASP A 69 -8.34 -4.43 -13.74
C ASP A 69 -9.74 -4.39 -13.11
N ALA A 70 -9.84 -4.03 -11.84
CA ALA A 70 -11.13 -3.86 -11.16
C ALA A 70 -11.96 -2.71 -11.76
N ALA A 71 -11.31 -1.63 -12.18
CA ALA A 71 -11.96 -0.53 -12.89
C ALA A 71 -12.39 -0.91 -14.32
N ALA A 72 -11.78 -1.94 -14.90
CA ALA A 72 -12.16 -2.57 -16.17
C ALA A 72 -13.26 -3.65 -15.99
N ASP A 73 -14.00 -3.60 -14.88
CA ASP A 73 -15.09 -4.53 -14.55
C ASP A 73 -14.67 -5.99 -14.35
N ASN A 74 -13.42 -6.24 -13.95
CA ASN A 74 -12.97 -7.60 -13.64
C ASN A 74 -13.40 -8.05 -12.23
N PRO A 75 -14.25 -9.10 -12.09
CA PRO A 75 -14.73 -9.56 -10.78
C PRO A 75 -13.63 -10.23 -9.93
N TYR A 76 -12.63 -10.87 -10.55
CA TYR A 76 -11.51 -11.44 -9.80
C TYR A 76 -10.62 -10.35 -9.22
N ALA A 77 -10.38 -9.28 -9.97
CA ALA A 77 -9.64 -8.11 -9.49
C ALA A 77 -10.34 -7.44 -8.30
N ASP A 78 -11.68 -7.29 -8.36
CA ASP A 78 -12.46 -6.79 -7.23
C ASP A 78 -12.33 -7.67 -5.99
N THR A 79 -12.35 -9.00 -6.15
CA THR A 79 -12.08 -9.94 -5.06
C THR A 79 -10.71 -9.69 -4.41
N TRP A 80 -9.68 -9.43 -5.22
CA TRP A 80 -8.34 -9.14 -4.73
C TRP A 80 -8.22 -7.77 -4.06
N LEU A 81 -8.91 -6.73 -4.55
CA LEU A 81 -8.95 -5.44 -3.87
C LEU A 81 -9.60 -5.54 -2.48
N VAL A 82 -10.72 -6.24 -2.36
CA VAL A 82 -11.39 -6.48 -1.08
C VAL A 82 -10.44 -7.18 -0.10
N LYS A 83 -9.77 -8.25 -0.56
CA LYS A 83 -8.77 -8.97 0.25
C LYS A 83 -7.59 -8.08 0.66
N LEU A 84 -7.11 -7.23 -0.25
CA LEU A 84 -5.99 -6.32 0.00
C LEU A 84 -6.37 -5.27 1.03
N GLU A 85 -7.54 -4.64 0.87
CA GLU A 85 -8.10 -3.67 1.82
C GLU A 85 -8.22 -4.28 3.22
N GLN A 86 -8.87 -5.44 3.35
CA GLN A 86 -9.07 -6.10 4.63
C GLN A 86 -7.74 -6.48 5.31
N LYS A 87 -6.78 -7.01 4.55
CA LYS A 87 -5.47 -7.34 5.11
C LYS A 87 -4.67 -6.11 5.51
N LEU A 88 -4.76 -5.02 4.75
CA LEU A 88 -4.13 -3.75 5.11
C LEU A 88 -4.73 -3.19 6.40
N GLU A 89 -6.06 -3.22 6.53
CA GLU A 89 -6.75 -2.78 7.76
C GLU A 89 -6.29 -3.58 8.98
N ALA A 90 -6.31 -4.91 8.89
CA ALA A 90 -5.88 -5.79 9.96
C ALA A 90 -4.39 -5.60 10.31
N ALA A 91 -3.53 -5.47 9.30
CA ALA A 91 -2.11 -5.24 9.51
C ALA A 91 -1.85 -3.88 10.17
N SER A 92 -2.52 -2.81 9.70
CA SER A 92 -2.41 -1.48 10.29
C SER A 92 -2.85 -1.46 11.75
N ALA A 93 -3.97 -2.12 12.08
CA ALA A 93 -4.45 -2.22 13.46
C ALA A 93 -3.43 -2.95 14.36
N SER A 94 -2.83 -4.04 13.86
CA SER A 94 -1.81 -4.79 14.60
C SER A 94 -0.52 -3.98 14.83
N LEU A 95 -0.07 -3.21 13.82
CA LEU A 95 1.05 -2.30 13.98
C LEU A 95 0.74 -1.19 14.98
N GLN A 96 -0.46 -0.61 14.91
CA GLN A 96 -0.88 0.43 15.84
C GLN A 96 -0.88 -0.08 17.30
N GLN A 97 -1.39 -1.28 17.54
CA GLN A 97 -1.34 -1.90 18.86
C GLN A 97 0.10 -2.09 19.36
N SER A 98 1.00 -2.56 18.49
CA SER A 98 2.42 -2.73 18.83
C SER A 98 3.09 -1.38 19.17
N LEU A 99 2.73 -0.32 18.43
CA LEU A 99 3.23 1.03 18.66
C LEU A 99 2.79 1.58 20.01
N VAL A 100 1.53 1.36 20.39
CA VAL A 100 0.99 1.74 21.71
C VAL A 100 1.76 1.03 22.83
N ILE A 101 1.94 -0.29 22.72
CA ILE A 101 2.70 -1.06 23.73
C ILE A 101 4.13 -0.51 23.89
N LEU A 102 4.84 -0.27 22.78
CA LEU A 102 6.18 0.30 22.83
C LEU A 102 6.21 1.71 23.43
N GLN A 103 5.19 2.52 23.15
CA GLN A 103 5.07 3.85 23.72
C GLN A 103 4.84 3.78 25.24
N ASP A 104 3.99 2.86 25.70
CA ASP A 104 3.75 2.66 27.13
C ASP A 104 5.02 2.21 27.86
N ILE A 105 5.80 1.29 27.26
CA ILE A 105 7.10 0.88 27.78
C ILE A 105 8.07 2.06 27.90
N LEU A 106 8.17 2.88 26.84
CA LEU A 106 9.05 4.07 26.84
C LEU A 106 8.61 5.12 27.87
N ASN A 107 7.31 5.22 28.14
CA ASN A 107 6.74 6.15 29.12
C ASN A 107 6.82 5.65 30.57
N ALA A 108 7.14 4.36 30.80
CA ALA A 108 7.19 3.76 32.13
C ALA A 108 8.47 4.11 32.93
N VAL A 109 9.37 4.92 32.35
CA VAL A 109 10.58 5.38 33.05
C VAL A 109 10.23 6.32 34.22
N PRO A 110 11.06 6.37 35.28
CA PRO A 110 10.92 7.34 36.36
C PRO A 110 10.69 8.78 35.87
N LYS A 111 9.85 9.54 36.57
CA LYS A 111 9.44 10.91 36.15
C LYS A 111 10.59 11.90 36.01
N GLN A 112 11.74 11.62 36.61
CA GLN A 112 12.97 12.42 36.50
C GLN A 112 13.74 12.15 35.20
N ILE A 113 13.37 11.13 34.42
CA ILE A 113 13.98 10.76 33.15
C ILE A 113 13.09 11.26 32.01
N THR A 114 13.71 11.97 31.06
CA THR A 114 13.08 12.40 29.82
C THR A 114 13.79 11.74 28.65
N LEU A 115 13.04 10.97 27.85
CA LEU A 115 13.54 10.38 26.61
C LEU A 115 13.20 11.28 25.43
N SER A 116 14.18 11.64 24.61
CA SER A 116 13.91 12.34 23.34
C SER A 116 13.28 11.40 22.32
N ALA A 117 12.74 11.95 21.24
CA ALA A 117 12.34 11.13 20.10
C ALA A 117 13.58 10.48 19.45
N VAL A 118 13.44 9.22 19.02
CA VAL A 118 14.46 8.51 18.24
C VAL A 118 14.33 8.85 16.76
N SER A 119 15.45 9.07 16.09
CA SER A 119 15.53 9.26 14.64
C SER A 119 16.89 8.80 14.11
N SER A 120 16.95 8.45 12.81
CA SER A 120 18.22 8.31 12.10
C SER A 120 18.88 9.66 11.89
N VAL A 121 20.21 9.73 12.01
CA VAL A 121 21.01 10.92 11.64
C VAL A 121 21.01 11.16 10.13
N GLU A 122 20.75 10.12 9.33
CA GLU A 122 20.69 10.16 7.88
C GLU A 122 19.52 9.28 7.39
N PRO A 123 18.28 9.79 7.41
CA PRO A 123 17.13 9.07 6.90
C PRO A 123 17.14 9.00 5.36
N LEU A 124 16.62 7.91 4.82
CA LEU A 124 16.43 7.75 3.38
C LEU A 124 15.16 8.48 2.94
N ASN A 125 15.34 9.55 2.16
CA ASN A 125 14.27 10.35 1.57
C ASN A 125 13.80 9.76 0.24
N ILE A 126 12.49 9.52 0.09
CA ILE A 126 11.95 8.85 -1.09
C ILE A 126 10.68 9.54 -1.57
N GLY A 127 10.67 9.96 -2.84
CA GLY A 127 9.46 10.35 -3.54
C GLY A 127 8.62 9.13 -3.90
N VAL A 128 7.34 9.16 -3.56
CA VAL A 128 6.41 8.05 -3.74
C VAL A 128 5.27 8.44 -4.66
N TYR A 129 4.98 7.58 -5.61
CA TYR A 129 3.83 7.71 -6.49
C TYR A 129 3.11 6.38 -6.64
N SER A 130 1.80 6.40 -6.48
CA SER A 130 0.91 5.25 -6.67
C SER A 130 -0.28 5.64 -7.53
N HIS A 131 -0.64 4.76 -8.46
CA HIS A 131 -1.86 4.86 -9.26
C HIS A 131 -3.11 4.32 -8.56
N SER A 132 -2.99 3.85 -7.31
CA SER A 132 -4.14 3.39 -6.51
C SER A 132 -4.06 3.85 -5.05
N PRO A 133 -5.22 4.13 -4.41
CA PRO A 133 -5.26 4.39 -2.98
C PRO A 133 -4.67 3.25 -2.15
N LEU A 134 -4.94 1.99 -2.49
CA LEU A 134 -4.39 0.82 -1.77
C LEU A 134 -2.86 0.69 -1.93
N GLY A 135 -2.28 1.18 -3.04
CA GLY A 135 -0.82 1.27 -3.18
C GLY A 135 -0.21 2.27 -2.19
N TYR A 136 -0.85 3.42 -1.96
CA TYR A 136 -0.43 4.34 -0.88
C TYR A 136 -0.66 3.73 0.51
N ARG A 137 -1.72 2.94 0.71
CA ARG A 137 -1.92 2.20 1.97
C ARG A 137 -0.81 1.20 2.28
N CYS A 138 -0.22 0.58 1.27
CA CYS A 138 0.98 -0.24 1.47
C CYS A 138 2.15 0.60 2.00
N VAL A 139 2.29 1.85 1.54
CA VAL A 139 3.36 2.78 1.98
C VAL A 139 3.14 3.22 3.42
N TRP A 140 1.91 3.61 3.79
CA TRP A 140 1.59 3.97 5.19
C TRP A 140 1.89 2.82 6.15
N LEU A 141 1.59 1.58 5.75
CA LEU A 141 1.90 0.40 6.56
C LEU A 141 3.43 0.23 6.77
N LEU A 142 4.24 0.47 5.73
CA LEU A 142 5.71 0.42 5.86
C LEU A 142 6.26 1.53 6.75
N VAL A 143 5.74 2.75 6.64
CA VAL A 143 6.12 3.86 7.53
C VAL A 143 5.75 3.54 8.98
N GLY A 144 4.57 2.95 9.23
CA GLY A 144 4.19 2.47 10.55
C GLY A 144 5.14 1.41 11.10
N TYR A 145 5.61 0.49 10.26
CA TYR A 145 6.63 -0.48 10.65
C TYR A 145 7.98 0.18 10.97
N ASP A 146 8.40 1.19 10.19
CA ASP A 146 9.62 1.94 10.46
C ASP A 146 9.59 2.60 11.84
N GLN A 147 8.44 3.19 12.21
CA GLN A 147 8.23 3.76 13.55
C GLN A 147 8.33 2.72 14.67
N ILE A 148 7.73 1.53 14.47
CA ILE A 148 7.84 0.41 15.42
C ILE A 148 9.30 0.00 15.57
N ALA A 149 10.03 -0.15 14.47
CA ALA A 149 11.43 -0.53 14.50
C ALA A 149 12.27 0.51 15.27
N MET A 150 12.06 1.80 15.03
CA MET A 150 12.73 2.87 15.78
C MET A 150 12.45 2.78 17.29
N LYS A 151 11.18 2.73 17.70
CA LYS A 151 10.80 2.65 19.13
C LYS A 151 11.28 1.36 19.79
N THR A 152 11.27 0.26 19.05
CA THR A 152 11.80 -1.03 19.50
C THR A 152 13.29 -0.93 19.82
N PHE A 153 14.09 -0.31 18.94
CA PHE A 153 15.51 -0.10 19.22
C PHE A 153 15.75 0.91 20.35
N GLN A 154 14.93 1.95 20.45
CA GLN A 154 15.01 2.90 21.55
C GLN A 154 14.77 2.22 22.91
N ALA A 155 13.68 1.46 23.03
CA ALA A 155 13.35 0.73 24.25
C ALA A 155 14.44 -0.28 24.60
N PHE A 156 14.96 -1.01 23.61
CA PHE A 156 16.05 -1.96 23.81
C PHE A 156 17.35 -1.28 24.23
N HIS A 157 17.72 -0.15 23.62
CA HIS A 157 18.94 0.59 23.92
C HIS A 157 18.98 1.06 25.38
N TYR A 158 17.84 1.51 25.91
CA TYR A 158 17.71 1.91 27.31
C TYR A 158 17.42 0.76 28.28
N GLY A 159 17.46 -0.50 27.82
CA GLY A 159 17.27 -1.67 28.67
C GLY A 159 15.84 -1.88 29.16
N LEU A 160 14.84 -1.29 28.51
CA LEU A 160 13.42 -1.40 28.89
C LEU A 160 12.77 -2.69 28.38
N ILE A 161 13.36 -3.32 27.36
CA ILE A 161 12.93 -4.62 26.84
C ILE A 161 14.14 -5.53 26.65
N SER A 162 13.89 -6.83 26.73
CA SER A 162 14.87 -7.86 26.42
C SER A 162 15.18 -7.93 24.91
N ARG A 163 16.27 -8.63 24.58
CA ARG A 163 16.61 -8.98 23.19
C ARG A 163 15.48 -9.79 22.52
N ALA A 164 14.87 -10.72 23.26
CA ALA A 164 13.81 -11.58 22.73
C ALA A 164 12.56 -10.76 22.35
N GLU A 165 12.16 -9.82 23.20
CA GLU A 165 11.04 -8.90 22.92
C GLU A 165 11.35 -8.00 21.73
N ARG A 166 12.57 -7.43 21.66
CA ARG A 166 13.02 -6.65 20.51
C ARG A 166 12.88 -7.44 19.21
N ASP A 167 13.40 -8.67 19.18
CA ASP A 167 13.38 -9.51 17.99
C ASP A 167 11.94 -9.92 17.62
N ALA A 168 11.06 -10.11 18.62
CA ALA A 168 9.64 -10.38 18.40
C ALA A 168 8.90 -9.19 17.76
N PHE A 169 9.09 -7.96 18.25
CA PHE A 169 8.48 -6.77 17.64
C PHE A 169 8.93 -6.58 16.20
N LEU A 170 10.24 -6.70 15.93
CA LEU A 170 10.80 -6.57 14.58
C LEU A 170 10.29 -7.67 13.64
N HIS A 171 10.23 -8.91 14.12
CA HIS A 171 9.74 -10.05 13.35
C HIS A 171 8.26 -9.89 13.00
N ASN A 172 7.40 -9.65 14.01
CA ASN A 172 5.96 -9.54 13.84
C ASN A 172 5.58 -8.39 12.91
N GLY A 173 6.22 -7.22 13.08
CA GLY A 173 6.03 -6.09 12.19
C GLY A 173 6.42 -6.41 10.75
N SER A 174 7.60 -7.00 10.53
CA SER A 174 8.04 -7.37 9.18
C SER A 174 7.16 -8.44 8.52
N ARG A 175 6.62 -9.37 9.33
CA ARG A 175 5.71 -10.43 8.88
C ARG A 175 4.42 -9.84 8.35
N ALA A 176 3.85 -8.84 9.03
CA ALA A 176 2.64 -8.16 8.57
C ALA A 176 2.84 -7.53 7.17
N ILE A 177 3.97 -6.84 6.95
CA ILE A 177 4.33 -6.29 5.63
C ILE A 177 4.45 -7.40 4.58
N ARG A 178 5.19 -8.47 4.89
CA ARG A 178 5.45 -9.57 3.94
C ARG A 178 4.17 -10.34 3.57
N GLN A 179 3.17 -10.39 4.44
CA GLN A 179 1.86 -10.97 4.11
C GLN A 179 1.14 -10.17 3.02
N ILE A 180 1.22 -8.84 3.05
CA ILE A 180 0.70 -7.98 1.96
C ILE A 180 1.47 -8.26 0.67
N TYR A 181 2.79 -8.41 0.74
CA TYR A 181 3.63 -8.66 -0.43
C TYR A 181 3.28 -10.01 -1.07
N GLY A 182 3.06 -11.03 -0.25
CA GLY A 182 2.59 -12.34 -0.70
C GLY A 182 1.23 -12.25 -1.39
N LEU A 183 0.28 -11.51 -0.80
CA LEU A 183 -1.04 -11.32 -1.38
C LEU A 183 -0.96 -10.70 -2.79
N VAL A 184 -0.30 -9.55 -2.95
CA VAL A 184 -0.23 -8.87 -4.26
C VAL A 184 0.61 -9.65 -5.28
N ARG A 185 1.59 -10.44 -4.83
CA ARG A 185 2.41 -11.28 -5.69
C ARG A 185 1.59 -12.40 -6.33
N SER A 186 0.61 -12.93 -5.60
CA SER A 186 -0.26 -14.02 -6.05
C SER A 186 -1.33 -13.60 -7.05
N TYR A 187 -1.55 -12.29 -7.24
CA TYR A 187 -2.50 -11.82 -8.23
C TYR A 187 -2.07 -12.18 -9.67
N ARG A 188 -3.03 -12.66 -10.46
CA ARG A 188 -2.90 -12.93 -11.89
C ARG A 188 -4.03 -12.21 -12.61
N SER A 189 -3.66 -11.32 -13.52
CA SER A 189 -4.62 -10.60 -14.37
C SER A 189 -5.15 -11.54 -15.45
N LEU A 190 -6.46 -11.48 -15.67
CA LEU A 190 -7.16 -12.10 -16.79
C LEU A 190 -8.06 -11.04 -17.41
N ALA A 191 -8.11 -10.95 -18.74
CA ALA A 191 -9.01 -10.04 -19.41
C ALA A 191 -10.43 -10.65 -19.43
N VAL A 192 -11.24 -10.32 -18.43
CA VAL A 192 -12.60 -10.84 -18.26
C VAL A 192 -13.45 -9.83 -17.50
N THR A 193 -14.69 -9.65 -17.93
CA THR A 193 -15.69 -8.78 -17.29
C THR A 193 -16.71 -9.59 -16.49
N ARG A 194 -17.59 -8.92 -15.73
CA ARG A 194 -18.73 -9.61 -15.10
C ARG A 194 -19.69 -10.19 -16.14
N GLN A 195 -19.87 -9.50 -17.26
CA GLN A 195 -20.72 -9.94 -18.37
C GLN A 195 -20.19 -11.24 -18.99
N ASP A 196 -18.88 -11.35 -19.20
CA ASP A 196 -18.26 -12.58 -19.71
C ASP A 196 -18.57 -13.81 -18.84
N ILE A 197 -18.57 -13.61 -17.51
CA ILE A 197 -18.90 -14.66 -16.54
C ILE A 197 -20.39 -15.00 -16.59
N ALA A 198 -21.26 -14.00 -16.65
CA ALA A 198 -22.71 -14.20 -16.71
C ALA A 198 -23.16 -14.90 -18.01
N GLU A 199 -22.61 -14.49 -19.15
CA GLU A 199 -22.93 -15.02 -20.48
C GLU A 199 -22.16 -16.29 -20.82
N LYS A 200 -21.21 -16.71 -19.97
CA LYS A 200 -20.34 -17.87 -20.20
C LYS A 200 -19.61 -17.79 -21.55
N THR A 201 -19.06 -16.62 -21.84
CA THR A 201 -18.20 -16.44 -23.02
C THR A 201 -16.96 -17.35 -22.91
N PRO A 202 -16.24 -17.64 -24.01
CA PRO A 202 -15.02 -18.44 -23.93
C PRO A 202 -14.02 -17.90 -22.89
N ALA A 203 -13.84 -16.57 -22.83
CA ALA A 203 -13.00 -15.92 -21.84
C ALA A 203 -13.52 -16.10 -20.40
N GLY A 204 -14.85 -16.00 -20.20
CA GLY A 204 -15.49 -16.26 -18.91
C GLY A 204 -15.30 -17.70 -18.42
N LEU A 205 -15.53 -18.67 -19.30
CA LEU A 205 -15.37 -20.10 -18.99
C LEU A 205 -13.91 -20.46 -18.67
N ASP A 206 -12.95 -19.93 -19.44
CA ASP A 206 -11.52 -20.14 -19.18
C ASP A 206 -11.10 -19.52 -17.84
N ALA A 207 -11.59 -18.33 -17.51
CA ALA A 207 -11.32 -17.70 -16.23
C ALA A 207 -11.87 -18.52 -15.05
N ILE A 208 -13.11 -19.01 -15.16
CA ILE A 208 -13.73 -19.89 -14.14
C ILE A 208 -12.93 -21.18 -13.97
N LYS A 209 -12.47 -21.78 -15.07
CA LYS A 209 -11.65 -23.00 -15.02
C LYS A 209 -10.34 -22.80 -14.25
N VAL A 210 -9.73 -21.62 -14.36
CA VAL A 210 -8.43 -21.32 -13.75
C VAL A 210 -8.57 -20.81 -12.31
N LEU A 211 -9.57 -19.97 -12.03
CA LEU A 211 -9.70 -19.22 -10.77
C LEU A 211 -10.92 -19.63 -9.92
N GLY A 212 -11.78 -20.50 -10.43
CA GLY A 212 -13.07 -20.85 -9.82
C GLY A 212 -14.15 -19.79 -10.09
N GLU A 213 -15.38 -20.06 -9.68
CA GLU A 213 -16.46 -19.07 -9.79
C GLU A 213 -16.25 -17.91 -8.79
N PRO A 214 -16.34 -16.64 -9.22
CA PRO A 214 -16.29 -15.52 -8.30
C PRO A 214 -17.48 -15.53 -7.34
N HIS A 215 -17.30 -15.00 -6.13
CA HIS A 215 -18.37 -14.94 -5.14
C HIS A 215 -19.59 -14.15 -5.68
N PRO A 216 -20.84 -14.59 -5.41
CA PRO A 216 -22.04 -13.94 -5.95
C PRO A 216 -22.13 -12.44 -5.65
N ASP A 217 -21.77 -12.01 -4.43
CA ASP A 217 -21.79 -10.59 -4.08
C ASP A 217 -20.71 -9.77 -4.82
N ILE A 218 -19.60 -10.40 -5.22
CA ILE A 218 -18.60 -9.76 -6.08
C ILE A 218 -19.16 -9.63 -7.50
N LEU A 219 -19.76 -10.70 -8.03
CA LEU A 219 -20.39 -10.70 -9.36
C LEU A 219 -21.49 -9.66 -9.47
N SER A 220 -22.37 -9.56 -8.47
CA SER A 220 -23.43 -8.56 -8.45
C SER A 220 -22.93 -7.14 -8.15
N GLY A 221 -21.64 -6.97 -7.82
CA GLY A 221 -21.06 -5.69 -7.42
C GLY A 221 -21.49 -5.20 -6.03
N LYS A 222 -22.17 -6.03 -5.23
CA LYS A 222 -22.60 -5.69 -3.85
C LYS A 222 -21.40 -5.61 -2.90
N GLN A 223 -20.42 -6.50 -3.09
CA GLN A 223 -19.18 -6.50 -2.36
C GLN A 223 -18.07 -5.98 -3.27
N ARG A 224 -17.48 -4.84 -2.91
CA ARG A 224 -16.33 -4.25 -3.58
C ARG A 224 -15.47 -3.52 -2.55
N SER A 225 -14.22 -3.28 -2.89
CA SER A 225 -13.36 -2.45 -2.04
C SER A 225 -13.93 -1.03 -1.95
N ALA A 226 -13.82 -0.39 -0.79
CA ALA A 226 -14.18 1.02 -0.63
C ALA A 226 -13.32 1.95 -1.52
N PHE A 227 -12.20 1.44 -2.02
CA PHE A 227 -11.26 2.15 -2.90
C PHE A 227 -11.38 1.74 -4.37
N ALA A 228 -12.37 0.92 -4.73
CA ALA A 228 -12.62 0.56 -6.12
C ALA A 228 -13.35 1.70 -6.85
N SER A 229 -12.99 1.93 -8.12
CA SER A 229 -13.74 2.86 -8.97
C SER A 229 -15.19 2.37 -9.14
N PRO A 230 -16.19 3.26 -9.25
CA PRO A 230 -17.58 2.86 -9.50
C PRO A 230 -17.69 1.93 -10.71
N LEU A 231 -18.60 0.96 -10.66
CA LEU A 231 -18.92 0.17 -11.84
C LEU A 231 -19.51 1.11 -12.88
N ARG A 232 -19.13 0.90 -14.15
CA ARG A 232 -19.77 1.62 -15.25
C ARG A 232 -21.23 1.20 -15.25
N SER A 233 -22.15 2.17 -15.09
CA SER A 233 -23.56 1.86 -15.25
C SER A 233 -23.78 1.46 -16.71
N THR A 234 -24.33 0.28 -16.95
CA THR A 234 -24.98 -0.07 -18.21
C THR A 234 -26.33 0.64 -18.31
N ALA A 235 -26.37 1.95 -17.99
CA ALA A 235 -27.45 2.80 -18.40
C ALA A 235 -27.17 3.15 -19.86
N HIS A 236 -27.92 2.50 -20.75
CA HIS A 236 -27.95 2.73 -22.19
C HIS A 236 -28.08 4.21 -22.57
N ASP A 237 -27.53 4.53 -23.74
CA ASP A 237 -28.00 5.47 -24.78
C ASP A 237 -28.93 6.63 -24.37
#